data_AF-A0A966WRY8-F1
#
_entry.id   AF-A0A966WRY8-F1
#
_cell.length_a   1.000
_cell.length_b   1.000
_cell.length_c   1.000
_cell.angle_alpha   90.00
_cell.angle_beta   90.00
_cell.angle_gamma   90.00
#
_symmetry.space_group_name_H-M   'P 1'
#
loop_
_entity.id
_entity.type
_entity.pdbx_description
1 polymer ?
#
loop_
_entity_poly.entity_id
_entity_poly.type
_entity_poly.pdbx_seq_one_letter_code
_entity_poly.pdbx_strand_id
1 'polypeptide(L)'
;GQAGMTALVTQVAAASQSEDGRPRDFARFPLPSLLPSGGYRVDPALLYALALQESRFDPMALSRSGARGILQIMPATASYIANDPSLSGDNAERLHEPGFSLELGQRYLHYLARHDTVAGDLIRLLAAYNAGPGNLSRWLPSAQHRQDPLLFIESIPVNETRAYVQRVLGFSWIYASRLGLPAVSLDALASGSFPRFAQPGDVTAMLRVGRQPRLN
;
A
#
# COMPACT_ATOMS: atom_id res chain seq x y z
N GLY A 1 13.28 12.73 11.61
CA GLY A 1 13.56 14.17 11.81
C GLY A 1 12.35 15.02 11.43
N GLN A 2 12.01 16.05 12.21
CA GLN A 2 10.73 16.80 12.11
C GLN A 2 10.38 17.29 10.70
N ALA A 3 11.37 17.65 9.88
CA ALA A 3 11.15 18.10 8.49
C ALA A 3 10.44 17.07 7.59
N GLY A 4 10.73 15.77 7.74
CA GLY A 4 10.08 14.71 6.95
C GLY A 4 8.62 14.49 7.33
N MET A 5 8.29 14.65 8.62
CA MET A 5 6.92 14.56 9.10
C MET A 5 6.11 15.78 8.64
N THR A 6 6.69 16.98 8.69
CA THR A 6 6.03 18.18 8.16
C THR A 6 5.70 18.05 6.68
N ALA A 7 6.60 17.50 5.87
CA ALA A 7 6.34 17.24 4.44
C ALA A 7 5.17 16.25 4.24
N LEU A 8 5.17 15.12 4.95
CA LEU A 8 4.09 14.12 4.89
C LEU A 8 2.75 14.68 5.39
N VAL A 9 2.74 15.36 6.54
CA VAL A 9 1.56 16.02 7.10
C VAL A 9 1.05 17.12 6.17
N THR A 10 1.94 17.87 5.52
CA THR A 10 1.55 18.88 4.52
C THR A 10 0.99 18.22 3.28
N GLN A 11 1.54 17.10 2.83
CA GLN A 11 1.01 16.32 1.70
C GLN A 11 -0.38 15.77 2.00
N VAL A 12 -0.58 15.25 3.22
CA VAL A 12 -1.86 14.76 3.71
C VAL A 12 -2.84 15.92 3.85
N ALA A 13 -2.46 17.02 4.49
CA ALA A 13 -3.29 18.20 4.66
C ALA A 13 -3.67 18.85 3.33
N ALA A 14 -2.73 18.96 2.38
CA ALA A 14 -2.99 19.46 1.03
C ALA A 14 -3.85 18.49 0.20
N ALA A 15 -3.78 17.19 0.49
CA ALA A 15 -4.69 16.18 -0.06
C ALA A 15 -5.99 16.03 0.74
N SER A 16 -6.18 16.81 1.81
CA SER A 16 -7.36 16.79 2.69
C SER A 16 -8.11 18.14 2.74
N GLN A 17 -7.55 19.22 2.21
CA GLN A 17 -8.09 20.58 2.34
C GLN A 17 -8.08 21.35 1.01
N SER A 18 -9.18 22.06 0.75
CA SER A 18 -9.31 23.09 -0.28
C SER A 18 -9.27 24.48 0.37
N GLU A 19 -8.80 25.49 -0.36
CA GLU A 19 -8.77 26.92 0.05
C GLU A 19 -10.14 27.50 0.49
N ASP A 20 -11.24 26.79 0.23
CA ASP A 20 -12.62 27.25 0.43
C ASP A 20 -13.37 26.48 1.54
N GLY A 21 -12.70 25.62 2.31
CA GLY A 21 -13.30 24.88 3.43
C GLY A 21 -14.34 23.80 3.08
N ARG A 22 -14.58 23.54 1.79
CA ARG A 22 -15.38 22.39 1.30
C ARG A 22 -14.45 21.23 0.90
N PRO A 23 -14.78 19.96 1.21
CA PRO A 23 -13.95 18.83 0.82
C PRO A 23 -13.97 18.65 -0.72
N ARG A 24 -12.89 19.08 -1.39
CA ARG A 24 -12.62 18.80 -2.82
C ARG A 24 -12.24 17.32 -3.06
N ASP A 25 -12.12 16.51 -2.01
CA ASP A 25 -11.34 15.26 -2.01
C ASP A 25 -12.01 14.01 -2.56
N PHE A 26 -13.34 13.96 -2.65
CA PHE A 26 -14.03 12.73 -3.08
C PHE A 26 -13.68 12.33 -4.53
N ALA A 27 -13.43 13.29 -5.41
CA ALA A 27 -13.06 13.01 -6.80
C ALA A 27 -11.62 12.49 -6.95
N ARG A 28 -10.71 12.87 -6.03
CA ARG A 28 -9.31 12.44 -6.04
C ARG A 28 -9.09 11.11 -5.33
N PHE A 29 -9.95 10.80 -4.36
CA PHE A 29 -9.92 9.57 -3.55
C PHE A 29 -11.26 8.84 -3.66
N PRO A 30 -11.58 8.25 -4.82
CA PRO A 30 -12.81 7.49 -4.99
C PRO A 30 -12.80 6.28 -4.05
N LEU A 31 -13.99 5.82 -3.68
CA LEU A 31 -14.19 4.69 -2.76
C LEU A 31 -15.04 3.59 -3.43
N PRO A 32 -14.58 3.01 -4.57
CA PRO A 32 -15.29 1.93 -5.23
C PRO A 32 -15.30 0.69 -4.32
N SER A 33 -16.30 -0.18 -4.45
CA SER A 33 -16.32 -1.42 -3.67
C SER A 33 -15.20 -2.37 -4.09
N LEU A 34 -14.11 -2.41 -3.32
CA LEU A 34 -13.09 -3.44 -3.47
C LEU A 34 -13.53 -4.70 -2.73
N LEU A 35 -13.69 -5.79 -3.47
CA LEU A 35 -14.14 -7.09 -2.96
C LEU A 35 -13.12 -8.16 -3.37
N PRO A 36 -12.05 -8.38 -2.58
CA PRO A 36 -11.14 -9.48 -2.84
C PRO A 36 -11.90 -10.82 -2.74
N SER A 37 -11.64 -11.76 -3.65
CA SER A 37 -12.42 -13.01 -3.73
C SER A 37 -12.42 -13.83 -2.43
N GLY A 38 -11.32 -13.80 -1.66
CA GLY A 38 -11.22 -14.44 -0.35
C GLY A 38 -11.44 -13.49 0.84
N GLY A 39 -12.00 -12.31 0.61
CA GLY A 39 -12.14 -11.26 1.61
C GLY A 39 -10.83 -10.54 1.96
N TYR A 40 -10.94 -9.59 2.90
CA TYR A 40 -9.80 -8.80 3.36
C TYR A 40 -8.92 -9.58 4.35
N ARG A 41 -7.62 -9.67 4.03
CA ARG A 41 -6.54 -10.19 4.87
C ARG A 41 -5.38 -9.19 5.01
N VAL A 42 -5.52 -8.03 4.39
CA VAL A 42 -4.68 -6.85 4.52
C VAL A 42 -5.58 -5.70 4.98
N ASP A 43 -5.00 -4.72 5.68
CA ASP A 43 -5.67 -3.48 6.01
C ASP A 43 -6.38 -2.91 4.75
N PRO A 44 -7.72 -2.78 4.77
CA PRO A 44 -8.47 -2.22 3.65
C PRO A 44 -7.91 -0.86 3.21
N ALA A 45 -7.53 0.01 4.14
CA ALA A 45 -7.02 1.33 3.81
C ALA A 45 -5.73 1.28 2.99
N LEU A 46 -4.82 0.35 3.34
CA LEU A 46 -3.61 0.08 2.56
C LEU A 46 -3.94 -0.47 1.17
N LEU A 47 -4.93 -1.36 1.06
CA LEU A 47 -5.32 -1.95 -0.22
C LEU A 47 -5.91 -0.90 -1.18
N TYR A 48 -6.73 0.02 -0.69
CA TYR A 48 -7.23 1.15 -1.48
C TYR A 48 -6.10 2.11 -1.89
N ALA A 49 -5.15 2.39 -0.98
CA ALA A 49 -4.00 3.23 -1.28
C ALA A 49 -3.14 2.68 -2.40
N LEU A 50 -2.88 1.36 -2.39
CA LEU A 50 -2.18 0.65 -3.45
C LEU A 50 -2.97 0.71 -4.76
N ALA A 51 -4.26 0.35 -4.74
CA ALA A 51 -5.10 0.38 -5.93
C ALA A 51 -5.19 1.78 -6.59
N LEU A 52 -5.22 2.84 -5.77
CA LEU A 52 -5.17 4.22 -6.28
C LEU A 52 -3.81 4.52 -6.94
N GLN A 53 -2.71 4.15 -6.28
CA GLN A 53 -1.35 4.42 -6.76
C GLN A 53 -0.99 3.60 -8.00
N GLU A 54 -1.43 2.35 -8.09
CA GLU A 54 -1.07 1.41 -9.14
C GLU A 54 -1.87 1.63 -10.43
N SER A 55 -3.20 1.70 -10.33
CA SER A 55 -4.05 1.79 -11.53
C SER A 55 -5.14 2.85 -11.47
N ARG A 56 -5.23 3.60 -10.36
CA ARG A 56 -6.41 4.44 -10.07
C ARG A 56 -7.71 3.62 -10.11
N PHE A 57 -7.66 2.39 -9.59
CA PHE A 57 -8.76 1.43 -9.57
C PHE A 57 -9.21 0.89 -10.93
N ASP A 58 -8.47 1.13 -12.01
CA ASP A 58 -8.76 0.56 -13.33
C ASP A 58 -8.42 -0.95 -13.34
N PRO A 59 -9.41 -1.84 -13.54
CA PRO A 59 -9.16 -3.27 -13.65
C PRO A 59 -8.56 -3.70 -14.99
N MET A 60 -8.65 -2.87 -16.03
CA MET A 60 -8.10 -3.14 -17.35
C MET A 60 -6.72 -2.52 -17.56
N ALA A 61 -6.14 -1.91 -16.51
CA ALA A 61 -4.84 -1.28 -16.59
C ALA A 61 -3.74 -2.27 -16.98
N LEU A 62 -2.99 -1.92 -18.02
CA LEU A 62 -1.84 -2.66 -18.53
C LEU A 62 -0.62 -1.73 -18.60
N SER A 63 0.44 -2.04 -17.86
CA SER A 63 1.69 -1.29 -17.95
C SER A 63 2.50 -1.65 -19.19
N ARG A 64 3.45 -0.78 -19.56
CA ARG A 64 4.42 -1.06 -20.64
C ARG A 64 5.28 -2.31 -20.38
N SER A 65 5.52 -2.65 -19.11
CA SER A 65 6.26 -3.85 -18.72
C SER A 65 5.36 -5.09 -18.61
N GLY A 66 4.05 -4.95 -18.79
CA GLY A 66 3.09 -6.07 -18.77
C GLY A 66 2.45 -6.33 -17.40
N ALA A 67 2.56 -5.41 -16.44
CA ALA A 67 1.83 -5.46 -15.18
C ALA A 67 0.33 -5.23 -15.43
N ARG A 68 -0.54 -5.96 -14.73
CA ARG A 68 -1.98 -6.03 -15.07
C ARG A 68 -2.88 -5.79 -13.86
N GLY A 69 -4.03 -5.17 -14.15
CA GLY A 69 -5.15 -5.06 -13.23
C GLY A 69 -4.98 -4.01 -12.13
N ILE A 70 -5.90 -4.07 -11.17
CA ILE A 70 -6.05 -3.05 -10.12
C ILE A 70 -4.76 -2.83 -9.31
N LEU A 71 -4.02 -3.91 -9.04
CA LEU A 71 -2.80 -3.85 -8.24
C LEU A 71 -1.52 -3.97 -9.06
N GLN A 72 -1.63 -3.87 -10.39
CA GLN A 72 -0.50 -3.94 -11.33
C GLN A 72 0.47 -5.09 -11.02
N ILE A 73 -0.06 -6.31 -10.97
CA ILE A 73 0.75 -7.51 -10.71
C ILE A 73 1.35 -8.02 -12.02
N MET A 74 2.64 -8.35 -12.00
CA MET A 74 3.32 -8.98 -13.14
C MET A 74 2.84 -10.44 -13.33
N PRO A 75 2.61 -10.91 -14.56
CA PRO A 75 2.27 -12.31 -14.86
C PRO A 75 3.22 -13.36 -14.25
N ALA A 76 4.52 -13.07 -14.23
CA ALA A 76 5.51 -13.93 -13.58
C ALA A 76 5.34 -14.01 -12.06
N THR A 77 5.11 -12.87 -11.42
CA THR A 77 4.79 -12.80 -9.98
C THR A 77 3.48 -13.51 -9.68
N ALA A 78 2.46 -13.33 -10.52
CA ALA A 78 1.17 -13.99 -10.37
C ALA A 78 1.29 -15.50 -10.39
N SER A 79 2.00 -16.03 -11.39
CA SER A 79 2.28 -17.46 -11.52
C SER A 79 2.99 -18.02 -10.29
N TYR A 80 4.04 -17.33 -9.82
CA TYR A 80 4.77 -17.74 -8.63
C TYR A 80 3.89 -17.73 -7.36
N ILE A 81 3.15 -16.64 -7.11
CA ILE A 81 2.36 -16.47 -5.89
C ILE A 81 1.12 -17.37 -5.87
N ALA A 82 0.51 -17.63 -7.03
CA ALA A 82 -0.63 -18.54 -7.14
C ALA A 82 -0.23 -20.01 -7.30
N ASN A 83 1.05 -20.29 -7.54
CA ASN A 83 1.55 -21.59 -7.99
C ASN A 83 0.80 -22.10 -9.23
N ASP A 84 0.62 -21.23 -10.21
CA ASP A 84 -0.14 -21.48 -11.44
C ASP A 84 0.65 -20.98 -12.67
N PRO A 85 1.38 -21.86 -13.37
CA PRO A 85 2.18 -21.50 -14.54
C PRO A 85 1.40 -20.81 -15.66
N SER A 86 0.09 -21.09 -15.77
CA SER A 86 -0.75 -20.53 -16.83
C SER A 86 -0.90 -19.01 -16.74
N LEU A 87 -0.74 -18.44 -15.53
CA LEU A 87 -0.82 -17.00 -15.30
C LEU A 87 0.36 -16.21 -15.92
N SER A 88 1.45 -16.89 -16.28
CA SER A 88 2.56 -16.28 -17.04
C SER A 88 2.37 -16.37 -18.56
N GLY A 89 1.37 -17.12 -19.03
CA GLY A 89 1.06 -17.30 -20.45
C GLY A 89 -0.40 -16.98 -20.73
N ASP A 90 -1.13 -17.95 -21.26
CA ASP A 90 -2.46 -17.75 -21.85
C ASP A 90 -3.53 -17.26 -20.86
N ASN A 91 -3.34 -17.46 -19.55
CA ASN A 91 -4.30 -17.05 -18.52
C ASN A 91 -3.92 -15.73 -17.82
N ALA A 92 -2.94 -14.97 -18.32
CA ALA A 92 -2.55 -13.69 -17.74
C ALA A 92 -3.71 -12.66 -17.69
N GLU A 93 -4.70 -12.78 -18.58
CA GLU A 93 -5.90 -11.91 -18.60
C GLU A 93 -6.75 -12.01 -17.34
N ARG A 94 -6.68 -13.12 -16.58
CA ARG A 94 -7.37 -13.26 -15.29
C ARG A 94 -6.96 -12.20 -14.28
N LEU A 95 -5.79 -11.59 -14.45
CA LEU A 95 -5.33 -10.47 -13.62
C LEU A 95 -6.17 -9.20 -13.77
N HIS A 96 -7.00 -9.11 -14.82
CA HIS A 96 -7.98 -8.03 -14.97
C HIS A 96 -9.27 -8.26 -14.17
N GLU A 97 -9.51 -9.48 -13.65
CA GLU A 97 -10.64 -9.74 -12.77
C GLU A 97 -10.40 -9.06 -11.41
N PRO A 98 -11.22 -8.07 -11.00
CA PRO A 98 -10.95 -7.25 -9.80
C PRO A 98 -10.73 -8.07 -8.53
N GLY A 99 -11.63 -9.02 -8.24
CA GLY A 99 -11.57 -9.84 -7.04
C GLY A 99 -10.33 -10.73 -7.00
N PHE A 100 -9.92 -11.28 -8.15
CA PHE A 100 -8.72 -12.11 -8.28
C PHE A 100 -7.44 -11.27 -8.16
N SER A 101 -7.37 -10.12 -8.84
CA SER A 101 -6.24 -9.18 -8.75
C SER A 101 -6.00 -8.73 -7.30
N LEU A 102 -7.07 -8.37 -6.58
CA LEU A 102 -7.01 -8.01 -5.16
C LEU A 102 -6.58 -9.19 -4.28
N GLU A 103 -7.16 -10.38 -4.49
CA GLU A 103 -6.79 -11.60 -3.76
C GLU A 103 -5.30 -11.93 -3.94
N LEU A 104 -4.81 -11.87 -5.17
CA LEU A 104 -3.42 -12.14 -5.50
C LEU A 104 -2.47 -11.08 -4.95
N GLY A 105 -2.83 -9.79 -5.05
CA GLY A 105 -2.02 -8.71 -4.48
C GLY A 105 -1.92 -8.82 -2.95
N GLN A 106 -2.99 -9.21 -2.25
CA GLN A 106 -2.92 -9.51 -0.83
C GLN A 106 -1.94 -10.65 -0.52
N ARG A 107 -1.96 -11.74 -1.31
CA ARG A 107 -0.99 -12.84 -1.15
C ARG A 107 0.44 -12.36 -1.41
N TYR A 108 0.64 -11.51 -2.40
CA TYR A 108 1.95 -10.97 -2.71
C TYR A 108 2.49 -10.06 -1.60
N LEU A 109 1.66 -9.18 -1.03
CA LEU A 109 2.02 -8.38 0.14
C LEU A 109 2.42 -9.27 1.33
N HIS A 110 1.63 -10.31 1.60
CA HIS A 110 1.92 -11.30 2.63
C HIS A 110 3.23 -12.07 2.37
N TYR A 111 3.53 -12.39 1.11
CA TYR A 111 4.80 -13.00 0.71
C TYR A 111 5.98 -12.04 0.98
N LEU A 112 5.89 -10.80 0.52
CA LEU A 112 6.92 -9.79 0.73
C LEU A 112 7.13 -9.49 2.22
N ALA A 113 6.07 -9.43 3.01
CA ALA A 113 6.13 -9.16 4.45
C ALA A 113 6.98 -10.20 5.20
N ARG A 114 6.98 -11.46 4.72
CA ARG A 114 7.76 -12.56 5.31
C ARG A 114 9.22 -12.61 4.84
N HIS A 115 9.57 -11.85 3.81
CA HIS A 115 10.94 -11.81 3.31
C HIS A 115 11.87 -11.18 4.36
N ASP A 116 13.02 -11.77 4.65
CA ASP A 116 13.91 -11.35 5.75
C ASP A 116 14.33 -9.88 5.67
N THR A 117 14.64 -9.39 4.46
CA THR A 117 14.95 -7.97 4.22
C THR A 117 13.81 -7.03 4.63
N VAL A 118 12.56 -7.44 4.42
CA VAL A 118 11.37 -6.67 4.77
C VAL A 118 11.03 -6.85 6.25
N ALA A 119 11.09 -8.09 6.76
CA ALA A 119 10.82 -8.45 8.15
C ALA A 119 9.54 -7.80 8.72
N GLY A 120 8.46 -7.76 7.94
CA GLY A 120 7.17 -7.17 8.30
C GLY A 120 7.14 -5.64 8.48
N ASP A 121 8.21 -4.94 8.12
CA ASP A 121 8.26 -3.48 8.12
C ASP A 121 7.49 -2.90 6.93
N LEU A 122 6.54 -2.01 7.19
CA LEU A 122 5.64 -1.49 6.15
C LEU A 122 6.39 -0.59 5.14
N ILE A 123 7.37 0.18 5.58
CA ILE A 123 8.14 1.06 4.67
C ILE A 123 8.97 0.21 3.70
N ARG A 124 9.65 -0.81 4.22
CA ARG A 124 10.42 -1.77 3.42
C ARG A 124 9.52 -2.60 2.51
N LEU A 125 8.34 -3.00 2.99
CA LEU A 125 7.34 -3.71 2.19
C LEU A 125 6.94 -2.89 0.97
N LEU A 126 6.59 -1.61 1.15
CA LEU A 126 6.20 -0.72 0.05
C LEU A 126 7.35 -0.49 -0.93
N ALA A 127 8.58 -0.33 -0.42
CA ALA A 127 9.75 -0.24 -1.28
C ALA A 127 9.99 -1.54 -2.08
N ALA A 128 9.82 -2.71 -1.46
CA ALA A 128 9.94 -4.01 -2.11
C ALA A 128 8.79 -4.29 -3.10
N TYR A 129 7.58 -3.76 -2.84
CA TYR A 129 6.47 -3.89 -3.77
C TYR A 129 6.75 -3.13 -5.07
N ASN A 130 7.20 -1.87 -4.95
CA ASN A 130 7.49 -1.00 -6.10
C ASN A 130 8.76 -1.41 -6.86
N ALA A 131 9.85 -1.65 -6.14
CA ALA A 131 11.17 -1.88 -6.76
C ALA A 131 11.56 -3.36 -6.80
N GLY A 132 10.84 -4.25 -6.13
CA GLY A 132 11.22 -5.65 -5.94
C GLY A 132 12.14 -5.87 -4.72
N PRO A 133 12.03 -7.02 -4.03
CA PRO A 133 12.81 -7.32 -2.83
C PRO A 133 14.32 -7.42 -3.09
N GLY A 134 14.73 -7.84 -4.30
CA GLY A 134 16.15 -7.89 -4.68
C GLY A 134 16.81 -6.51 -4.83
N ASN A 135 16.05 -5.48 -5.23
CA ASN A 135 16.56 -4.10 -5.21
C ASN A 135 16.68 -3.61 -3.77
N LEU A 136 15.65 -3.82 -2.94
CA LEU A 136 15.70 -3.50 -1.51
C LEU A 136 16.92 -4.11 -0.81
N SER A 137 17.15 -5.41 -0.98
CA SER A 137 18.30 -6.10 -0.36
C SER A 137 19.65 -5.52 -0.78
N ARG A 138 19.76 -4.99 -2.00
CA ARG A 138 21.00 -4.39 -2.50
C ARG A 138 21.32 -3.05 -1.88
N TRP A 139 20.33 -2.17 -1.68
CA TRP A 139 20.60 -0.83 -1.18
C TRP A 139 20.41 -0.67 0.33
N LEU A 140 19.64 -1.55 0.98
CA LEU A 140 19.37 -1.49 2.42
C LEU A 140 20.64 -1.39 3.28
N PRO A 141 21.75 -2.13 3.01
CA PRO A 141 22.97 -2.02 3.81
C PRO A 141 23.61 -0.62 3.80
N SER A 142 23.36 0.18 2.77
CA SER A 142 23.89 1.54 2.60
C SER A 142 22.99 2.62 3.18
N ALA A 143 21.81 2.26 3.70
CA ALA A 143 20.82 3.20 4.21
C ALA A 143 21.26 3.80 5.56
N GLN A 144 21.57 5.10 5.57
CA GLN A 144 21.96 5.82 6.78
C GLN A 144 20.76 6.43 7.50
N HIS A 145 20.01 5.59 8.22
CA HIS A 145 18.73 6.00 8.81
C HIS A 145 18.73 6.15 10.34
N ARG A 146 19.79 5.72 11.05
CA ARG A 146 19.92 5.85 12.52
C ARG A 146 18.67 5.40 13.31
N GLN A 147 18.01 4.33 12.86
CA GLN A 147 16.74 3.85 13.43
C GLN A 147 15.57 4.87 13.42
N ASP A 148 15.64 5.92 12.61
CA ASP A 148 14.55 6.87 12.37
C ASP A 148 13.81 6.47 11.09
N PRO A 149 12.48 6.22 11.14
CA PRO A 149 11.72 5.75 9.99
C PRO A 149 11.56 6.81 8.90
N LEU A 150 11.55 8.10 9.25
CA LEU A 150 11.47 9.18 8.27
C LEU A 150 12.80 9.36 7.55
N LEU A 151 13.91 9.29 8.29
CA LEU A 151 15.24 9.31 7.69
C LEU A 151 15.46 8.06 6.82
N PHE A 152 14.88 6.92 7.20
CA PHE A 152 14.87 5.73 6.34
C PHE A 152 14.21 6.01 5.00
N ILE A 153 13.00 6.58 4.99
CA ILE A 153 12.31 6.95 3.75
C ILE A 153 13.19 7.87 2.91
N GLU A 154 13.75 8.93 3.49
CA GLU A 154 14.63 9.87 2.76
C GLU A 154 15.89 9.20 2.20
N SER A 155 16.42 8.18 2.90
CA SER A 155 17.61 7.44 2.48
C SER A 155 17.39 6.49 1.28
N ILE A 156 16.13 6.22 0.88
CA ILE A 156 15.83 5.39 -0.30
C ILE A 156 16.50 6.03 -1.51
N PRO A 157 17.41 5.36 -2.24
CA PRO A 157 18.22 6.00 -3.28
C PRO A 157 17.44 6.31 -4.55
N VAL A 158 16.43 5.49 -4.86
CA VAL A 158 15.58 5.67 -6.05
C VAL A 158 14.48 6.67 -5.73
N ASN A 159 14.53 7.85 -6.35
CA ASN A 159 13.55 8.93 -6.11
C ASN A 159 12.10 8.47 -6.36
N GLU A 160 11.87 7.66 -7.40
CA GLU A 160 10.56 7.11 -7.70
C GLU A 160 10.02 6.24 -6.56
N THR A 161 10.85 5.32 -6.04
CA THR A 161 10.50 4.44 -4.92
C THR A 161 10.29 5.23 -3.63
N ARG A 162 11.12 6.25 -3.35
CA ARG A 162 10.93 7.15 -2.21
C ARG A 162 9.55 7.81 -2.27
N ALA A 163 9.24 8.42 -3.41
CA ALA A 163 7.98 9.11 -3.61
C ALA A 163 6.78 8.15 -3.61
N TYR A 164 6.95 6.92 -4.12
CA TYR A 164 5.94 5.86 -4.05
C TYR A 164 5.59 5.52 -2.60
N VAL A 165 6.59 5.27 -1.75
CA VAL A 165 6.40 4.96 -0.33
C VAL A 165 5.64 6.08 0.39
N GLN A 166 6.07 7.33 0.19
CA GLN A 166 5.42 8.51 0.79
C GLN A 166 3.96 8.63 0.34
N ARG A 167 3.68 8.48 -0.97
CA ARG A 167 2.32 8.55 -1.52
C ARG A 167 1.41 7.46 -0.97
N VAL A 168 1.86 6.21 -0.97
CA VAL A 168 1.02 5.10 -0.49
C VAL A 168 0.73 5.23 1.00
N LEU A 169 1.69 5.66 1.82
CA LEU A 169 1.44 5.95 3.23
C LEU A 169 0.40 7.07 3.40
N GLY A 170 0.58 8.20 2.72
CA GLY A 170 -0.37 9.32 2.77
C GLY A 170 -1.78 8.91 2.32
N PHE A 171 -1.89 8.19 1.20
CA PHE A 171 -3.17 7.67 0.71
C PHE A 171 -3.81 6.69 1.69
N SER A 172 -3.02 5.84 2.35
CA SER A 172 -3.55 4.90 3.35
C SER A 172 -4.20 5.61 4.53
N TRP A 173 -3.68 6.75 4.97
CA TRP A 173 -4.28 7.52 6.06
C TRP A 173 -5.58 8.20 5.64
N ILE A 174 -5.64 8.70 4.40
CA ILE A 174 -6.88 9.25 3.82
C ILE A 174 -7.95 8.15 3.74
N TYR A 175 -7.59 6.97 3.24
CA TYR A 175 -8.53 5.85 3.18
C TYR A 175 -8.92 5.31 4.55
N ALA A 176 -8.01 5.29 5.52
CA ALA A 176 -8.33 4.91 6.90
C ALA A 176 -9.41 5.85 7.47
N SER A 177 -9.23 7.17 7.31
CA SER A 177 -10.23 8.17 7.70
C SER A 177 -11.59 7.93 7.01
N ARG A 178 -11.59 7.75 5.69
CA ARG A 178 -12.82 7.54 4.90
C ARG A 178 -13.55 6.24 5.24
N LEU A 179 -12.82 5.20 5.62
CA LEU A 179 -13.36 3.89 6.02
C LEU A 179 -13.66 3.81 7.53
N GLY A 180 -13.37 4.88 8.30
CA GLY A 180 -13.53 4.89 9.75
C GLY A 180 -12.59 3.93 10.48
N LEU A 181 -11.43 3.62 9.89
CA LEU A 181 -10.39 2.73 10.42
C LEU A 181 -9.27 3.55 11.10
N PRO A 182 -8.52 2.96 12.05
CA PRO A 182 -7.37 3.61 12.66
C PRO A 182 -6.21 3.75 11.67
N ALA A 183 -5.50 4.88 11.70
CA ALA A 183 -4.30 5.12 10.88
C ALA A 183 -3.02 4.66 11.61
N VAL A 184 -2.92 3.36 11.90
CA VAL A 184 -1.86 2.77 12.76
C VAL A 184 -0.43 3.13 12.30
N SER A 185 -0.21 3.21 10.99
CA SER A 185 1.10 3.58 10.44
C SER A 185 1.45 5.05 10.65
N LEU A 186 0.45 5.95 10.68
CA LEU A 186 0.67 7.37 11.02
C LEU A 186 1.06 7.50 12.49
N ASP A 187 0.35 6.80 13.38
CA ASP A 187 0.61 6.81 14.83
C ASP A 187 2.05 6.33 15.12
N ALA A 188 2.47 5.23 14.48
CA ALA A 188 3.82 4.70 14.60
C ALA A 188 4.88 5.72 14.14
N LEU A 189 4.68 6.37 12.99
CA LEU A 189 5.62 7.37 12.50
C LEU A 189 5.67 8.61 13.41
N ALA A 190 4.53 9.04 13.95
CA ALA A 190 4.45 10.16 14.88
C ALA A 190 5.20 9.88 16.19
N SER A 191 5.22 8.61 16.63
CA SER A 191 6.02 8.16 17.78
C SER A 191 7.47 7.80 17.43
N GLY A 192 7.92 8.07 16.21
CA GLY A 192 9.28 7.75 15.75
C GLY A 192 9.56 6.25 15.58
N SER A 193 8.51 5.43 15.53
CA SER A 193 8.58 3.98 15.38
C SER A 193 8.35 3.56 13.92
N PHE A 194 8.99 2.47 13.50
CA PHE A 194 8.74 1.90 12.18
C PHE A 194 7.34 1.27 12.12
N PRO A 195 6.50 1.66 11.14
CA PRO A 195 5.17 1.09 10.99
C PRO A 195 5.26 -0.38 10.57
N ARG A 196 4.37 -1.21 11.11
CA ARG A 196 4.35 -2.66 10.87
C ARG A 196 3.23 -3.02 9.92
N PHE A 197 3.47 -4.01 9.07
CA PHE A 197 2.43 -4.62 8.26
C PHE A 197 1.44 -5.38 9.17
N ALA A 198 0.16 -5.02 9.07
CA ALA A 198 -0.90 -5.56 9.91
C ALA A 198 -1.00 -7.08 9.79
N GLN A 199 -1.06 -7.75 10.94
CA GLN A 199 -1.26 -9.20 10.99
C GLN A 199 -2.76 -9.53 10.79
N PRO A 200 -3.11 -10.78 10.43
CA PRO A 200 -4.50 -11.16 10.22
C PRO A 200 -5.44 -10.87 11.41
N GLY A 201 -4.93 -10.95 12.65
CA GLY A 201 -5.67 -10.58 13.85
C GLY A 201 -6.00 -9.09 13.91
N ASP A 202 -5.06 -8.24 13.53
CA ASP A 202 -5.25 -6.77 13.46
C ASP A 202 -6.31 -6.41 12.42
N VAL A 203 -6.22 -7.02 11.23
CA VAL A 203 -7.19 -6.81 10.15
C VAL A 203 -8.60 -7.25 10.59
N THR A 204 -8.71 -8.38 11.29
CA THR A 204 -9.98 -8.84 11.85
C THR A 204 -10.56 -7.85 12.85
N ALA A 205 -9.71 -7.29 13.72
CA ALA A 205 -10.13 -6.27 14.69
C ALA A 205 -10.60 -4.98 14.00
N MET A 206 -9.86 -4.49 13.00
CA MET A 206 -10.21 -3.33 12.17
C MET A 206 -11.59 -3.48 11.51
N LEU A 207 -11.86 -4.65 10.91
CA LEU A 207 -13.13 -4.93 10.25
C LEU A 207 -14.31 -5.01 11.22
N ARG A 208 -14.07 -5.29 12.52
CA ARG A 208 -15.10 -5.23 13.56
C ARG A 208 -15.39 -3.79 13.97
N VAL A 209 -14.36 -2.96 14.12
CA VAL A 209 -14.50 -1.53 14.46
C VAL A 209 -15.27 -0.78 13.37
N GLY A 210 -14.92 -1.00 12.10
CA GLY A 210 -15.59 -0.34 10.96
C GLY A 210 -17.06 -0.74 10.76
N ARG A 211 -17.56 -1.78 11.44
CA ARG A 211 -18.97 -2.20 11.39
C ARG A 211 -19.83 -1.64 12.52
N GLN A 212 -19.24 -0.99 13.53
CA GLN A 212 -20.02 -0.38 14.60
C GLN A 212 -20.65 0.93 14.09
N PRO A 213 -21.97 1.14 14.21
CA PRO A 213 -22.56 2.43 13.95
C PRO A 213 -21.95 3.43 14.94
N ARG A 214 -21.39 4.54 14.44
CA ARG A 214 -20.98 5.64 15.29
C ARG A 214 -22.25 6.25 15.86
N LEU A 215 -22.58 5.92 17.11
CA LEU A 215 -23.62 6.58 17.88
C LEU A 215 -23.17 8.03 18.10
N ASN A 216 -23.69 8.95 17.29
CA ASN A 216 -23.74 10.37 17.58
C ASN A 216 -25.19 10.83 17.47
#